data_AF-A0A972LV94-F1
#
_entry.id   AF-A0A972LV94-F1
#
_cell.length_a   1.000
_cell.length_b   1.000
_cell.length_c   1.000
_cell.angle_alpha   90.00
_cell.angle_beta   90.00
_cell.angle_gamma   90.00
#
_symmetry.space_group_name_H-M   'P 1'
#
loop_
_entity.id
_entity.type
_entity.pdbx_description
1 polymer ?
#
loop_
_entity_poly.entity_id
_entity_poly.type
_entity_poly.pdbx_seq_one_letter_code
_entity_poly.pdbx_strand_id
1 'polypeptide(L)'
;MDQPLTVVLPMHNCERQLRSSVLDILDLTSSLSQGLKIVVVDDGSTDETYETACELARSYPQLTVLRQAVRQGLGAALDLVRNRLPVEMVLVHDGISAIDVAQLQTLLRDECTIESPLGTSAQSRSFSPQSSGSRRFAAVRALHDRMEQAHRSTTCFRWMQLEKPLVPRRCQPTSPADPQEALLSSPVVPLVNLPMGMNPLP
;
A
#
# COMPACT_ATOMS: atom_id res chain seq x y z
N MET A 1 -21.19 6.90 -0.64
CA MET A 1 -20.17 7.91 -0.99
C MET A 1 -19.18 7.19 -1.87
N ASP A 2 -19.19 7.44 -3.18
CA ASP A 2 -18.32 6.76 -4.13
C ASP A 2 -16.89 7.30 -4.02
N GLN A 3 -16.09 6.71 -3.13
CA GLN A 3 -14.68 7.04 -3.02
C GLN A 3 -13.94 6.40 -4.21
N PRO A 4 -13.10 7.15 -4.93
CA PRO A 4 -12.37 6.59 -6.07
C PRO A 4 -11.43 5.50 -5.60
N LEU A 5 -11.43 4.41 -6.36
CA LEU A 5 -10.58 3.28 -6.05
C LEU A 5 -9.12 3.64 -6.27
N THR A 6 -8.25 3.22 -5.36
CA THR A 6 -6.81 3.46 -5.46
C THR A 6 -6.05 2.17 -5.74
N VAL A 7 -5.31 2.14 -6.85
CA VAL A 7 -4.37 1.08 -7.21
C VAL A 7 -2.96 1.52 -6.88
N VAL A 8 -2.23 0.73 -6.09
CA VAL A 8 -0.83 0.98 -5.71
C VAL A 8 0.08 0.07 -6.54
N LEU A 9 1.04 0.68 -7.23
CA LEU A 9 2.03 0.03 -8.09
C LEU A 9 3.44 0.30 -7.54
N PRO A 10 3.99 -0.59 -6.71
CA PRO A 10 5.41 -0.55 -6.35
C PRO A 10 6.24 -0.95 -7.57
N MET A 11 7.19 -0.10 -7.98
CA MET A 11 7.98 -0.30 -9.19
C MET A 11 9.47 -0.14 -8.87
N HIS A 12 10.30 -1.01 -9.44
CA HIS A 12 11.76 -0.93 -9.31
C HIS A 12 12.41 -1.35 -10.63
N ASN A 13 13.16 -0.43 -11.26
CA ASN A 13 13.85 -0.64 -12.52
C ASN A 13 12.94 -1.15 -13.66
N CYS A 14 11.86 -0.42 -13.93
CA CYS A 14 10.79 -0.78 -14.88
C CYS A 14 10.57 0.27 -15.98
N GLU A 15 11.54 1.14 -16.28
CA GLU A 15 11.39 2.28 -17.21
C GLU A 15 10.71 1.91 -18.55
N ARG A 16 11.06 0.74 -19.10
CA ARG A 16 10.56 0.27 -20.41
C ARG A 16 9.10 -0.15 -20.40
N GLN A 17 8.61 -0.64 -19.27
CA GLN A 17 7.27 -1.24 -19.13
C GLN A 17 6.28 -0.28 -18.46
N LEU A 18 6.80 0.62 -17.61
CA LEU A 18 6.00 1.52 -16.79
C LEU A 18 4.99 2.30 -17.63
N ARG A 19 5.43 2.89 -18.75
CA ARG A 19 4.57 3.72 -19.59
C ARG A 19 3.37 2.95 -20.14
N SER A 20 3.61 1.81 -20.79
CA SER A 20 2.51 1.00 -21.34
C SER A 20 1.58 0.51 -20.23
N SER A 21 2.12 -0.03 -19.13
CA SER A 21 1.30 -0.57 -18.06
C SER A 21 0.44 0.49 -17.37
N VAL A 22 0.97 1.69 -17.13
CA VAL A 22 0.19 2.79 -16.54
C VAL A 22 -0.88 3.26 -17.51
N LEU A 23 -0.59 3.39 -18.81
CA LEU A 23 -1.59 3.76 -19.81
C LEU A 23 -2.71 2.73 -19.92
N ASP A 24 -2.39 1.44 -19.92
CA ASP A 24 -3.40 0.38 -19.98
C ASP A 24 -4.33 0.41 -18.75
N ILE A 25 -3.79 0.69 -17.56
CA ILE A 25 -4.62 0.89 -16.35
C ILE A 25 -5.45 2.17 -16.44
N LEU A 26 -4.89 3.25 -17.00
CA LEU A 26 -5.63 4.50 -17.20
C LEU A 26 -6.79 4.31 -18.17
N ASP A 27 -6.65 3.51 -19.21
CA ASP A 27 -7.73 3.21 -20.15
C ASP A 27 -8.90 2.47 -19.47
N LEU A 28 -8.62 1.65 -18.46
CA LEU A 28 -9.67 1.05 -17.63
C LEU A 28 -10.49 2.08 -16.85
N THR A 29 -9.88 3.22 -16.45
CA THR A 29 -10.57 4.25 -15.65
C THR A 29 -11.82 4.77 -16.37
N SER A 30 -11.79 4.86 -17.70
CA SER A 30 -12.91 5.33 -18.53
C SER A 30 -14.14 4.41 -18.47
N SER A 31 -13.94 3.14 -18.11
CA SER A 31 -15.00 2.13 -18.02
C SER A 31 -15.62 1.98 -16.64
N LEU A 32 -15.07 2.64 -15.61
CA LEU A 32 -15.48 2.50 -14.22
C LEU A 32 -16.29 3.72 -13.76
N SER A 33 -17.44 3.47 -13.13
CA SER A 33 -18.31 4.54 -12.60
C SER A 33 -17.70 5.33 -11.45
N GLN A 34 -16.86 4.70 -10.62
CA GLN A 34 -16.34 5.29 -9.38
C GLN A 34 -15.01 6.05 -9.55
N GLY A 35 -14.43 6.10 -10.75
CA GLY A 35 -13.12 6.70 -10.99
C GLY A 35 -11.98 5.92 -10.32
N LEU A 36 -10.80 5.96 -10.94
CA LEU A 36 -9.65 5.18 -10.46
C LEU A 36 -8.41 6.07 -10.34
N LYS A 37 -7.78 6.00 -9.17
CA LYS A 37 -6.53 6.66 -8.83
C LYS A 37 -5.41 5.65 -8.88
N ILE A 38 -4.28 6.05 -9.44
CA ILE A 38 -3.08 5.22 -9.54
C ILE A 38 -2.00 5.85 -8.69
N VAL A 39 -1.36 5.07 -7.85
CA VAL A 39 -0.23 5.49 -7.03
C VAL A 39 0.97 4.64 -7.42
N VAL A 40 1.90 5.23 -8.15
CA VAL A 40 3.19 4.59 -8.45
C VAL A 40 4.16 4.90 -7.32
N VAL A 41 4.76 3.86 -6.74
CA VAL A 41 5.80 4.00 -5.73
C VAL A 41 7.12 3.51 -6.32
N ASP A 42 8.03 4.42 -6.61
CA ASP A 42 9.39 4.09 -7.00
C ASP A 42 10.16 3.56 -5.77
N ASP A 43 10.48 2.27 -5.77
CA ASP A 43 11.19 1.55 -4.70
C ASP A 43 12.73 1.65 -4.93
N GLY A 44 13.23 2.88 -5.02
CA GLY A 44 14.66 3.16 -5.16
C GLY A 44 15.26 2.67 -6.47
N SER A 45 14.64 2.97 -7.61
CA SER A 45 15.18 2.63 -8.93
C SER A 45 16.46 3.40 -9.22
N THR A 46 17.33 2.78 -10.01
CA THR A 46 18.61 3.34 -10.49
C THR A 46 18.58 3.72 -11.98
N ASP A 47 17.49 3.40 -12.66
CA ASP A 47 17.21 3.74 -14.06
C ASP A 47 16.22 4.92 -14.15
N GLU A 48 15.64 5.20 -15.33
CA GLU A 48 14.74 6.33 -15.56
C GLU A 48 13.27 6.07 -15.13
N THR A 49 13.02 5.05 -14.29
CA THR A 49 11.67 4.68 -13.84
C THR A 49 10.95 5.84 -13.16
N TYR A 50 11.64 6.54 -12.25
CA TYR A 50 11.04 7.64 -11.50
C TYR A 50 10.72 8.84 -12.40
N GLU A 51 11.64 9.21 -13.26
CA GLU A 51 11.52 10.31 -14.21
C GLU A 51 10.35 10.05 -15.16
N THR A 52 10.26 8.83 -15.71
CA THR A 52 9.15 8.39 -16.55
C THR A 52 7.82 8.45 -15.80
N ALA A 53 7.77 8.02 -14.53
CA ALA A 53 6.56 8.11 -13.70
C ALA A 53 6.12 9.57 -13.50
N CYS A 54 7.07 10.46 -13.19
CA CYS A 54 6.79 11.89 -13.00
C CYS A 54 6.28 12.57 -14.27
N GLU A 55 6.82 12.22 -15.44
CA GLU A 55 6.32 12.72 -16.72
C GLU A 55 4.87 12.31 -16.98
N LEU A 56 4.53 11.06 -16.68
CA LEU A 56 3.14 10.58 -16.78
C LEU A 56 2.23 11.33 -15.81
N ALA A 57 2.67 11.57 -14.57
CA ALA A 57 1.87 12.25 -13.56
C ALA A 57 1.56 13.72 -13.93
N ARG A 58 2.41 14.37 -14.73
CA ARG A 58 2.10 15.70 -15.30
C ARG A 58 0.97 15.66 -16.31
N SER A 59 0.83 14.56 -17.04
CA SER A 59 -0.19 14.37 -18.08
C SER A 59 -1.52 13.84 -17.51
N TYR A 60 -1.47 13.07 -16.42
CA TYR A 60 -2.61 12.35 -15.87
C TYR A 60 -2.85 12.71 -14.39
N PRO A 61 -3.82 13.59 -14.07
CA PRO A 61 -4.09 14.04 -12.70
C PRO A 61 -4.50 12.93 -11.72
N GLN A 62 -5.01 11.80 -12.22
CA GLN A 62 -5.32 10.64 -11.37
C GLN A 62 -4.09 9.81 -10.98
N LEU A 63 -2.90 10.11 -11.53
CA LEU A 63 -1.65 9.43 -11.21
C LEU A 63 -0.85 10.23 -10.19
N THR A 64 -0.53 9.60 -9.06
CA THR A 64 0.36 10.13 -8.02
C THR A 64 1.64 9.30 -7.98
N VAL A 65 2.79 9.96 -7.82
CA VAL A 65 4.09 9.30 -7.74
C VAL A 65 4.73 9.57 -6.38
N LEU A 66 5.15 8.51 -5.71
CA LEU A 66 5.93 8.54 -4.48
C LEU A 66 7.29 7.89 -4.76
N ARG A 67 8.33 8.31 -4.05
CA ARG A 67 9.70 7.78 -4.23
C ARG A 67 10.32 7.42 -2.90
N GLN A 68 11.02 6.29 -2.90
CA GLN A 68 11.98 5.89 -1.88
C GLN A 68 13.39 6.10 -2.42
N ALA A 69 14.28 6.61 -1.56
CA ALA A 69 15.66 6.88 -1.96
C ALA A 69 16.49 5.59 -2.16
N VAL A 70 16.11 4.52 -1.48
CA VAL A 70 16.77 3.21 -1.51
C VAL A 70 15.67 2.16 -1.56
N ARG A 71 15.95 1.02 -2.20
CA ARG A 71 15.04 -0.12 -2.24
C ARG A 71 14.75 -0.67 -0.84
N GLN A 72 13.48 -0.66 -0.42
CA GLN A 72 13.01 -1.15 0.88
C GLN A 72 11.86 -2.16 0.75
N GLY A 73 11.38 -2.43 -0.47
CA GLY A 73 10.39 -3.45 -0.75
C GLY A 73 8.95 -3.03 -0.41
N LEU A 74 8.03 -3.98 -0.60
CA LEU A 74 6.59 -3.73 -0.59
C LEU A 74 6.06 -3.12 0.72
N GLY A 75 6.53 -3.60 1.87
CA GLY A 75 6.07 -3.10 3.18
C GLY A 75 6.35 -1.61 3.35
N ALA A 76 7.57 -1.18 3.05
CA ALA A 76 7.95 0.22 3.12
C ALA A 76 7.18 1.07 2.09
N ALA A 77 6.90 0.52 0.90
CA ALA A 77 6.10 1.20 -0.12
C ALA A 77 4.67 1.45 0.38
N LEU A 78 4.05 0.47 1.02
CA LEU A 78 2.72 0.60 1.63
C LEU A 78 2.72 1.57 2.82
N ASP A 79 3.76 1.54 3.66
CA ASP A 79 3.93 2.51 4.74
C ASP A 79 4.05 3.94 4.21
N LEU A 80 4.77 4.13 3.11
CA LEU A 80 4.90 5.43 2.45
C LEU A 80 3.54 5.91 1.92
N VAL A 81 2.77 5.05 1.27
CA VAL A 81 1.40 5.37 0.80
C VAL A 81 0.50 5.74 1.98
N ARG A 82 0.47 4.90 3.02
CA ARG A 82 -0.32 5.13 4.24
C ARG A 82 -0.04 6.48 4.89
N ASN A 83 1.24 6.86 4.95
CA ASN A 83 1.66 8.09 5.61
C ASN A 83 1.46 9.35 4.76
N ARG A 84 1.36 9.21 3.43
CA ARG A 84 1.30 10.34 2.49
C ARG A 84 -0.09 10.59 1.92
N LEU A 85 -0.93 9.57 1.83
CA LEU A 85 -2.21 9.64 1.15
C LEU A 85 -3.34 9.23 2.11
N PRO A 86 -4.48 9.95 2.11
CA PRO A 86 -5.65 9.60 2.92
C PRO A 86 -6.45 8.49 2.24
N VAL A 87 -5.88 7.29 2.14
CA VAL A 87 -6.51 6.11 1.52
C VAL A 87 -6.68 4.99 2.53
N GLU A 88 -7.84 4.34 2.52
CA GLU A 88 -8.18 3.28 3.47
C GLU A 88 -8.24 1.90 2.80
N MET A 89 -8.78 1.83 1.59
CA MET A 89 -8.85 0.59 0.81
C MET A 89 -8.06 0.77 -0.49
N VAL A 90 -7.13 -0.15 -0.75
CA VAL A 90 -6.26 -0.13 -1.92
C VAL A 90 -6.17 -1.50 -2.55
N LEU A 91 -5.97 -1.51 -3.86
CA LEU A 91 -5.55 -2.69 -4.58
C LEU A 91 -4.04 -2.59 -4.86
N VAL A 92 -3.26 -3.53 -4.36
CA VAL A 92 -1.80 -3.46 -4.34
C VAL A 92 -1.23 -4.48 -5.31
N HIS A 93 -0.31 -4.06 -6.17
CA HIS A 93 0.47 -4.94 -7.03
C HIS A 93 1.72 -5.47 -6.30
N ASP A 94 2.17 -6.69 -6.61
CA ASP A 94 3.34 -7.33 -5.98
C ASP A 94 4.69 -6.68 -6.31
N GLY A 95 4.73 -5.86 -7.36
CA GLY A 95 5.91 -5.12 -7.84
C GLY A 95 6.99 -5.98 -8.50
N ILE A 96 6.67 -7.25 -8.80
CA ILE A 96 7.60 -8.23 -9.37
C ILE A 96 7.05 -8.76 -10.71
N SER A 97 5.77 -9.07 -10.74
CA SER A 97 5.11 -9.66 -11.90
C SER A 97 4.83 -8.61 -12.97
N ALA A 98 4.58 -9.06 -14.19
CA ALA A 98 4.03 -8.15 -15.20
C ALA A 98 2.61 -7.75 -14.79
N ILE A 99 2.26 -6.48 -15.04
CA ILE A 99 0.93 -5.96 -14.77
C ILE A 99 -0.06 -6.59 -15.77
N ASP A 100 -0.96 -7.44 -15.27
CA ASP A 100 -2.08 -7.99 -16.04
C ASP A 100 -3.35 -7.15 -15.81
N VAL A 101 -3.68 -6.35 -16.83
CA VAL A 101 -4.81 -5.42 -16.84
C VAL A 101 -6.15 -6.17 -16.85
N ALA A 102 -6.21 -7.38 -17.43
CA ALA A 102 -7.43 -8.19 -17.44
C ALA A 102 -7.69 -8.79 -16.06
N GLN A 103 -6.64 -9.21 -15.34
CA GLN A 103 -6.74 -9.62 -13.94
C GLN A 103 -7.24 -8.45 -13.07
N LEU A 104 -6.62 -7.28 -13.22
CA LEU A 104 -7.06 -6.06 -12.54
C LEU A 104 -8.56 -5.82 -12.80
N GLN A 105 -8.98 -5.77 -14.05
CA GLN A 105 -10.38 -5.53 -14.42
C GLN A 105 -11.35 -6.55 -13.79
N THR A 106 -10.94 -7.81 -13.66
CA THR A 106 -11.76 -8.85 -13.02
C THR A 106 -11.96 -8.54 -11.53
N LEU A 107 -10.88 -8.22 -10.81
CA LEU A 107 -10.95 -7.86 -9.38
C LEU A 107 -11.78 -6.59 -9.13
N LEU A 108 -11.74 -5.63 -10.05
CA LEU A 108 -12.53 -4.41 -9.99
C LEU A 108 -14.03 -4.67 -10.13
N ARG A 109 -14.43 -5.63 -10.97
CA ARG A 109 -15.85 -6.01 -11.12
C ARG A 109 -16.35 -6.81 -9.92
N ASP A 110 -15.50 -7.64 -9.35
CA ASP A 110 -15.88 -8.49 -8.22
C ASP A 110 -16.17 -7.66 -6.96
N GLU A 111 -15.41 -6.60 -6.67
CA GLU A 111 -15.72 -5.70 -5.54
C GLU A 111 -17.01 -4.90 -5.70
N CYS A 112 -17.36 -4.48 -6.92
CA CYS A 112 -18.67 -3.88 -7.18
C CYS A 112 -19.84 -4.84 -6.84
N THR A 113 -19.57 -6.15 -6.71
CA THR A 113 -20.57 -7.16 -6.33
C THR A 113 -20.66 -7.33 -4.80
N ILE A 114 -19.66 -6.88 -4.02
CA ILE A 114 -19.61 -7.06 -2.56
C ILE A 114 -20.56 -6.10 -1.81
N GLU A 115 -21.02 -5.01 -2.44
CA GLU A 115 -22.02 -4.07 -1.88
C GLU A 115 -23.48 -4.57 -1.93
N SER A 116 -23.72 -5.88 -1.95
CA SER A 116 -25.05 -6.47 -1.70
C SER A 116 -24.98 -7.48 -0.56
N PRO A 117 -25.48 -7.15 0.65
CA PRO A 117 -25.46 -8.07 1.78
C PRO A 117 -26.61 -9.07 1.60
N LEU A 118 -26.35 -10.15 0.88
CA LEU A 118 -26.87 -11.51 1.04
C LEU A 118 -26.62 -12.26 -0.27
N GLY A 119 -25.72 -13.24 -0.25
CA GLY A 119 -25.44 -14.03 -1.44
C GLY A 119 -24.33 -15.06 -1.30
N THR A 120 -24.36 -15.87 -0.24
CA THR A 120 -23.65 -17.14 -0.27
C THR A 120 -24.24 -17.98 -1.40
N SER A 121 -23.54 -18.09 -2.52
CA SER A 121 -23.70 -19.25 -3.40
C SER A 121 -22.35 -19.68 -3.93
N ALA A 122 -21.79 -20.69 -3.28
CA ALA A 122 -20.89 -21.63 -3.91
C ALA A 122 -21.61 -22.22 -5.12
N GLN A 123 -21.29 -21.73 -6.33
CA GLN A 123 -21.73 -22.38 -7.56
C GLN A 123 -20.60 -23.26 -8.07
N SER A 124 -20.67 -24.50 -7.60
CA SER A 124 -20.10 -25.67 -8.28
C SER A 124 -20.60 -25.70 -9.72
N ARG A 125 -19.85 -25.14 -10.67
CA ARG A 125 -20.10 -25.37 -12.10
C ARG A 125 -19.67 -26.80 -12.41
N SER A 126 -20.64 -27.71 -12.41
CA SER A 126 -20.53 -29.02 -13.04
C SER A 126 -20.31 -28.83 -14.55
N PHE A 127 -19.05 -28.81 -14.98
CA PHE A 127 -18.69 -28.94 -16.38
C PHE A 127 -18.80 -30.42 -16.78
N SER A 128 -19.73 -30.73 -17.66
CA SER A 128 -19.79 -31.98 -18.40
C SER A 128 -19.05 -31.80 -19.73
N PRO A 129 -17.88 -32.42 -19.96
CA PRO A 129 -17.28 -32.40 -21.28
C PRO A 129 -17.87 -33.57 -22.08
N GLN A 130 -18.86 -33.27 -22.92
CA GLN A 130 -19.04 -34.05 -24.14
C GLN A 130 -17.98 -33.60 -25.15
N SER A 131 -16.94 -34.40 -25.31
CA SER A 131 -16.16 -34.41 -26.55
C SER A 131 -15.56 -35.80 -26.75
N SER A 132 -15.95 -36.42 -27.85
CA SER A 132 -15.39 -37.66 -28.36
C SER A 132 -13.88 -37.49 -28.58
N GLY A 133 -13.08 -38.03 -27.67
CA GLY A 133 -11.63 -37.97 -27.70
C GLY A 133 -11.04 -39.11 -26.88
N SER A 134 -9.92 -39.66 -27.35
CA SER A 134 -9.26 -40.82 -26.73
C SER A 134 -9.06 -40.61 -25.22
N ARG A 135 -9.76 -41.41 -24.40
CA ARG A 135 -9.71 -41.38 -22.92
C ARG A 135 -8.28 -41.45 -22.35
N ARG A 136 -7.32 -41.91 -23.18
CA ARG A 136 -5.89 -42.01 -22.86
C ARG A 136 -5.25 -40.64 -22.57
N PHE A 137 -5.77 -39.53 -23.10
CA PHE A 137 -5.16 -38.21 -22.93
C PHE A 137 -6.03 -37.19 -22.17
N ALA A 138 -7.29 -37.52 -21.87
CA ALA A 138 -8.20 -36.62 -21.16
C ALA A 138 -7.70 -36.26 -19.76
N ALA A 139 -7.13 -37.23 -19.03
CA ALA A 139 -6.55 -37.00 -17.71
C ALA A 139 -5.28 -36.13 -17.76
N VAL A 140 -4.44 -36.32 -18.78
CA VAL A 140 -3.21 -35.53 -18.98
C VAL A 140 -3.57 -34.09 -19.35
N ARG A 141 -4.56 -33.89 -20.22
CA ARG A 141 -5.07 -32.56 -20.56
C ARG A 141 -5.67 -31.87 -19.35
N ALA A 142 -6.52 -32.56 -18.58
CA ALA A 142 -7.09 -32.01 -17.36
C ALA A 142 -6.03 -31.66 -16.30
N LEU A 143 -4.94 -32.45 -16.20
CA LEU A 143 -3.81 -32.12 -15.34
C LEU A 143 -3.04 -30.90 -15.85
N HIS A 144 -2.79 -30.82 -17.16
CA HIS A 144 -2.15 -29.68 -17.79
C HIS A 144 -2.97 -28.40 -17.60
N ASP A 145 -4.29 -28.46 -17.84
CA ASP A 145 -5.22 -27.36 -17.63
C ASP A 145 -5.24 -26.94 -16.15
N ARG A 146 -5.17 -27.88 -15.20
CA ARG A 146 -5.03 -27.58 -13.76
C ARG A 146 -3.68 -26.99 -13.40
N MET A 147 -2.60 -27.44 -14.02
CA MET A 147 -1.25 -26.89 -13.82
C MET A 147 -1.15 -25.47 -14.39
N GLU A 148 -1.76 -25.22 -15.54
CA GLU A 148 -1.87 -23.89 -16.16
C GLU A 148 -2.77 -22.99 -15.33
N GLN A 149 -3.92 -23.48 -14.84
CA GLN A 149 -4.79 -22.74 -13.90
C GLN A 149 -4.08 -22.43 -12.58
N ALA A 150 -3.35 -23.39 -12.01
CA ALA A 150 -2.59 -23.19 -10.78
C ALA A 150 -1.45 -22.18 -10.96
N HIS A 151 -0.77 -22.19 -12.10
CA HIS A 151 0.23 -21.16 -12.44
C HIS A 151 -0.40 -19.78 -12.71
N ARG A 152 -1.58 -19.74 -13.36
CA ARG A 152 -2.36 -18.51 -13.57
C ARG A 152 -2.94 -17.93 -12.28
N SER A 153 -3.01 -18.72 -11.20
CA SER A 153 -3.64 -18.31 -9.92
C SER A 153 -2.73 -17.47 -9.03
N THR A 154 -1.52 -17.09 -9.48
CA THR A 154 -0.73 -16.09 -8.76
C THR A 154 -1.29 -14.72 -9.08
N THR A 155 -2.30 -14.29 -8.33
CA THR A 155 -2.83 -12.93 -8.41
C THR A 155 -1.72 -11.97 -7.97
N CYS A 156 -1.20 -11.17 -8.90
CA CYS A 156 -0.21 -10.14 -8.59
C CYS A 156 -0.86 -8.93 -7.89
N PHE A 157 -2.19 -8.81 -7.99
CA PHE A 157 -2.98 -7.84 -7.25
C PHE A 157 -3.65 -8.44 -6.02
N ARG A 158 -3.69 -7.64 -4.93
CA ARG A 158 -4.36 -7.98 -3.68
C ARG A 158 -5.06 -6.77 -3.08
N TRP A 159 -6.29 -6.97 -2.62
CA TRP A 159 -7.02 -5.99 -1.81
C TRP A 159 -6.43 -5.88 -0.41
N MET A 160 -6.20 -4.64 0.04
CA MET A 160 -5.66 -4.36 1.36
C MET A 160 -6.35 -3.16 1.98
N GLN A 161 -6.67 -3.29 3.27
CA GLN A 161 -7.00 -2.14 4.10
C GLN A 161 -5.72 -1.55 4.68
N LEU A 162 -5.48 -0.26 4.41
CA LEU A 162 -4.43 0.53 5.02
C LEU A 162 -5.00 1.15 6.29
N GLU A 163 -4.84 0.44 7.41
CA GLU A 163 -5.21 0.99 8.71
C GLU A 163 -4.41 2.27 8.99
N LYS A 164 -5.09 3.37 9.35
CA LYS A 164 -4.43 4.61 9.78
C LYS A 164 -3.43 4.28 10.89
N PRO A 165 -2.20 4.81 10.84
CA PRO A 165 -1.26 4.59 11.93
C PRO A 165 -1.93 5.04 13.23
N LEU A 166 -1.96 4.13 14.22
CA LEU A 166 -2.42 4.44 15.56
C LEU A 166 -1.62 5.66 16.03
N VAL A 167 -2.26 6.83 16.08
CA VAL A 167 -1.66 8.01 16.69
C VAL A 167 -1.33 7.58 18.12
N PRO A 168 -0.05 7.56 18.55
CA PRO A 168 0.22 7.36 19.97
C PRO A 168 -0.54 8.48 20.66
N ARG A 169 -1.51 8.12 21.52
CA ARG A 169 -2.24 9.10 22.32
C ARG A 169 -1.17 9.93 23.01
N ARG A 170 -0.98 11.17 22.55
CA ARG A 170 -0.16 12.15 23.26
C ARG A 170 -0.71 12.14 24.68
N CYS A 171 0.07 11.69 25.66
CA CYS A 171 -0.27 11.87 27.06
C CYS A 171 -0.55 13.36 27.21
N GLN A 172 -1.82 13.71 27.39
CA GLN A 172 -2.16 15.09 27.71
C GLN A 172 -1.40 15.39 29.00
N PRO A 173 -0.57 16.45 29.05
CA PRO A 173 -0.11 16.93 30.34
C PRO A 173 -1.37 17.18 31.16
N THR A 174 -1.47 16.50 32.29
CA THR A 174 -2.53 16.71 33.27
C THR A 174 -2.67 18.22 33.48
N SER A 175 -3.86 18.74 33.17
CA SER A 175 -4.21 20.15 33.39
C SER A 175 -3.84 20.56 34.82
N PRO A 176 -3.35 21.79 35.06
CA PRO A 176 -2.99 22.22 36.39
C PRO A 176 -4.25 22.24 37.26
N ALA A 177 -4.16 21.63 38.44
CA ALA A 177 -5.18 21.74 39.45
C ALA A 177 -5.33 23.20 39.89
N ASP A 178 -6.57 23.58 40.17
CA ASP A 178 -7.01 24.92 40.58
C ASP A 178 -6.19 25.51 41.77
N PRO A 179 -6.13 26.85 41.87
CA PRO A 179 -5.28 27.55 42.82
C PRO A 179 -6.03 27.84 44.13
N GLN A 180 -6.13 26.88 45.04
CA GLN A 180 -6.44 27.17 46.45
C GLN A 180 -5.76 26.16 47.38
N GLU A 181 -5.19 26.71 48.47
CA GLU A 181 -4.51 26.03 49.59
C GLU A 181 -3.10 25.51 49.31
N ALA A 182 -2.08 25.72 50.13
CA ALA A 182 -1.86 26.56 51.30
C ALA A 182 -0.33 26.47 51.47
N LEU A 183 0.38 27.60 51.54
CA LEU A 183 1.13 27.97 52.73
C LEU A 183 1.42 26.78 53.66
N LEU A 184 2.68 26.33 53.71
CA LEU A 184 3.48 26.13 54.92
C LEU A 184 4.80 25.39 54.61
N SER A 185 5.87 25.93 55.18
CA SER A 185 7.24 25.40 55.32
C SER A 185 8.26 25.64 54.18
N SER A 186 9.04 26.71 54.34
CA SER A 186 10.51 26.66 54.23
C SER A 186 11.07 26.09 55.55
N PRO A 187 12.38 25.75 55.75
CA PRO A 187 13.59 25.98 54.93
C PRO A 187 14.42 24.68 54.72
N VAL A 188 15.56 24.63 54.02
CA VAL A 188 16.93 24.89 54.50
C VAL A 188 17.88 24.62 53.32
N VAL A 189 18.80 25.54 53.06
CA VAL A 189 19.91 25.37 52.11
C VAL A 189 21.14 24.86 52.88
N PRO A 190 21.83 23.80 52.46
CA PRO A 190 23.16 23.51 52.98
C PRO A 190 24.24 24.20 52.13
N LEU A 191 24.98 25.08 52.80
CA LEU A 191 26.23 25.71 52.37
C LEU A 191 27.39 24.75 52.69
N VAL A 192 28.19 24.30 51.72
CA VAL A 192 29.52 23.70 52.00
C VAL A 192 30.57 24.06 50.93
N ASN A 193 31.49 24.91 51.37
CA ASN A 193 32.94 25.04 51.15
C ASN A 193 33.58 25.05 49.75
N LEU A 194 34.01 26.27 49.38
CA LEU A 194 35.29 26.55 48.69
C LEU A 194 36.48 26.32 49.66
N PRO A 195 37.60 25.72 49.21
CA PRO A 195 38.88 25.88 49.89
C PRO A 195 39.67 27.06 49.31
N MET A 196 39.90 28.07 50.15
CA MET A 196 40.99 29.05 50.01
C MET A 196 42.12 28.66 50.97
N GLY A 197 43.36 28.75 50.48
CA GLY A 197 44.60 28.58 51.23
C GLY A 197 45.75 28.46 50.24
N MET A 198 46.23 29.56 49.63
CA MET A 198 47.32 30.42 50.14
C MET A 198 48.47 29.63 50.75
N ASN A 199 49.64 29.66 50.10
CA ASN A 199 50.76 30.46 50.61
C ASN A 199 51.89 30.70 49.59
N PRO A 200 52.76 31.70 49.84
CA PRO A 200 53.57 32.38 48.83
C PRO A 200 55.09 32.16 48.96
N LEU A 201 55.84 32.71 47.97
CA LEU A 201 57.23 33.21 48.03
C LEU A 201 58.37 32.17 48.18
N PRO A 202 59.65 32.52 47.88
CA PRO A 202 60.25 33.83 47.55
C PRO A 202 60.45 34.14 46.06
#